data_AF-H2L297-F1
#
_entry.id   AF-H2L297-F1
#
_cell.length_a   1.000
_cell.length_b   1.000
_cell.length_c   1.000
_cell.angle_alpha   90.00
_cell.angle_beta   90.00
_cell.angle_gamma   90.00
#
_symmetry.space_group_name_H-M   'P 1'
#
loop_
_entity.id
_entity.type
_entity.pdbx_description
1 polymer ?
#
loop_
_entity_poly.entity_id
_entity_poly.type
_entity_poly.pdbx_seq_one_letter_code
_entity_poly.pdbx_strand_id
1 'polypeptide(L)'
;MPNHRLEGNSWETNGLQNQTARGGGGGRGRGRGSGGRGRGGFNRGGRFNGAPKPSNNKDDIPYVHLPDDSPAITLNVSSENITAFHGFDSVFTTKHNFPVLIDNKIYGSCDHYYQICKVTDLTGVSSDKLNRGVRDENGKPIVETIEDAEKKSHSALAKDIIKAANISKEKVDEWRNSKGLETIQKALHAKVTQSAHLREALKESGDNILVHAFARDSIYGTGCTIPAIKKWLDDLSKAGVKHLKIPATFPLNKTTVQHCPVFAQGRNVLGVILMQLRQKISSGEIQVVDMSRIFNALRVNNAPAEPMDTSSKFGFISDTKSIGTF
;
A
#
# COMPACT_ATOMS: atom_id res chain seq x y z
N MET A 1 -6.71 30.20 32.71
CA MET A 1 -5.65 29.52 31.95
C MET A 1 -6.14 29.38 30.51
N PRO A 2 -5.36 29.78 29.48
CA PRO A 2 -5.92 29.92 28.14
C PRO A 2 -6.10 28.56 27.46
N ASN A 3 -7.34 28.30 27.04
CA ASN A 3 -7.75 27.18 26.18
C ASN A 3 -7.20 27.39 24.77
N HIS A 4 -6.22 26.59 24.34
CA HIS A 4 -5.85 26.50 22.93
C HIS A 4 -6.84 25.59 22.20
N ARG A 5 -7.80 26.21 21.54
CA ARG A 5 -8.72 25.60 20.57
C ARG A 5 -7.93 25.35 19.28
N LEU A 6 -7.66 24.09 18.95
CA LEU A 6 -7.18 23.70 17.62
C LEU A 6 -8.37 23.81 16.65
N GLU A 7 -8.61 25.02 16.14
CA GLU A 7 -9.53 25.23 15.03
C GLU A 7 -8.97 24.53 13.78
N GLY A 8 -9.85 23.80 13.09
CA GLY A 8 -9.52 23.03 11.91
C GLY A 8 -8.94 23.93 10.82
N ASN A 9 -7.73 23.60 10.38
CA ASN A 9 -7.16 24.20 9.18
C ASN A 9 -7.96 23.76 7.96
N SER A 10 -8.91 24.61 7.55
CA SER A 10 -9.52 24.61 6.23
C SER A 10 -8.47 25.03 5.20
N TRP A 11 -8.17 24.15 4.23
CA TRP A 11 -7.16 24.38 3.19
C TRP A 11 -7.77 24.67 1.80
N GLU A 12 -8.95 25.31 1.74
CA GLU A 12 -9.51 25.78 0.46
C GLU A 12 -8.88 27.09 -0.05
N THR A 13 -8.11 27.80 0.77
CA THR A 13 -7.53 29.10 0.39
C THR A 13 -6.02 29.01 0.17
N ASN A 14 -5.62 28.47 -0.98
CA ASN A 14 -4.31 28.78 -1.58
C ASN A 14 -4.44 28.83 -3.11
N GLY A 15 -5.38 29.65 -3.59
CA GLY A 15 -5.22 30.38 -4.85
C GLY A 15 -4.42 31.63 -4.54
N LEU A 16 -3.11 31.60 -4.77
CA LEU A 16 -2.26 32.79 -4.65
C LEU A 16 -2.70 33.82 -5.71
N GLN A 17 -3.46 34.79 -5.20
CA GLN A 17 -3.74 36.09 -5.76
C GLN A 17 -2.41 36.83 -5.91
N ASN A 18 -1.87 36.84 -7.12
CA ASN A 18 -0.68 37.61 -7.44
C ASN A 18 -1.10 39.07 -7.70
N GLN A 19 -1.10 39.89 -6.65
CA GLN A 19 -1.06 41.35 -6.79
C GLN A 19 0.38 41.82 -6.56
N THR A 20 1.01 42.29 -7.62
CA THR A 20 1.98 43.39 -7.54
C THR A 20 1.58 44.45 -8.56
N ALA A 21 1.38 45.66 -8.03
CA ALA A 21 0.94 46.84 -8.74
C ALA A 21 2.09 47.52 -9.49
N ARG A 22 1.79 48.12 -10.66
CA ARG A 22 2.20 49.51 -11.02
C ARG A 22 1.75 49.89 -12.43
N GLY A 23 1.14 51.08 -12.54
CA GLY A 23 1.43 52.01 -13.63
C GLY A 23 0.42 52.13 -14.78
N GLY A 24 -0.54 53.04 -14.62
CA GLY A 24 -0.73 54.22 -15.48
C GLY A 24 -0.95 54.08 -16.99
N GLY A 25 -1.93 54.83 -17.50
CA GLY A 25 -1.89 55.39 -18.86
C GLY A 25 -3.05 54.96 -19.76
N GLY A 26 -3.96 55.90 -20.04
CA GLY A 26 -5.11 55.70 -20.92
C GLY A 26 -4.75 55.62 -22.40
N GLY A 27 -5.75 55.28 -23.21
CA GLY A 27 -5.64 55.34 -24.67
C GLY A 27 -6.83 54.71 -25.38
N ARG A 28 -7.69 55.56 -25.94
CA ARG A 28 -8.77 55.21 -26.88
C ARG A 28 -8.18 54.59 -28.17
N GLY A 29 -8.88 53.63 -28.78
CA GLY A 29 -8.57 53.18 -30.13
C GLY A 29 -9.60 52.22 -30.73
N ARG A 30 -10.45 52.75 -31.63
CA ARG A 30 -11.37 52.01 -32.50
C ARG A 30 -10.60 51.15 -33.50
N GLY A 31 -11.14 49.99 -33.89
CA GLY A 31 -10.67 49.24 -35.06
C GLY A 31 -11.58 48.09 -35.45
N ARG A 32 -12.44 48.33 -36.44
CA ARG A 32 -13.21 47.33 -37.22
C ARG A 32 -12.26 46.36 -37.93
N GLY A 33 -12.67 45.10 -38.13
CA GLY A 33 -12.18 44.34 -39.28
C GLY A 33 -12.22 42.81 -39.18
N SER A 34 -13.22 42.23 -39.83
CA SER A 34 -13.13 41.01 -40.66
C SER A 34 -12.89 39.63 -40.03
N GLY A 35 -13.97 38.84 -40.01
CA GLY A 35 -14.08 37.60 -40.78
C GLY A 35 -12.98 36.54 -40.62
N GLY A 36 -13.23 35.55 -39.77
CA GLY A 36 -12.49 34.30 -39.75
C GLY A 36 -13.31 33.18 -39.11
N ARG A 37 -13.88 32.30 -39.94
CA ARG A 37 -14.59 31.08 -39.54
C ARG A 37 -13.64 30.18 -38.73
N GLY A 38 -13.70 30.25 -37.41
CA GLY A 38 -13.02 29.34 -36.49
C GLY A 38 -14.03 28.39 -35.86
N ARG A 39 -14.01 27.13 -36.30
CA ARG A 39 -14.70 25.99 -35.68
C ARG A 39 -14.54 26.04 -34.15
N GLY A 40 -15.65 25.80 -33.46
CA GLY A 40 -15.70 25.67 -32.00
C GLY A 40 -14.70 24.63 -31.49
N GLY A 41 -13.54 25.12 -31.04
CA GLY A 41 -12.61 24.40 -30.20
C GLY A 41 -13.05 24.60 -28.76
N PHE A 42 -13.76 23.61 -28.21
CA PHE A 42 -13.90 23.47 -26.77
C PHE A 42 -12.50 23.33 -26.16
N ASN A 43 -11.92 24.45 -25.73
CA ASN A 43 -10.88 24.47 -24.71
C ASN A 43 -11.53 24.06 -23.38
N ARG A 44 -11.88 22.77 -23.26
CA ARG A 44 -12.19 22.13 -21.98
C ARG A 44 -10.90 21.57 -21.39
N GLY A 45 -10.48 22.20 -20.30
CA GLY A 45 -9.69 21.55 -19.27
C GLY A 45 -8.19 21.58 -19.53
N GLY A 46 -7.56 22.67 -19.13
CA GLY A 46 -6.14 22.62 -18.77
C GLY A 46 -5.92 21.43 -17.85
N ARG A 47 -4.97 20.56 -18.22
CA ARG A 47 -4.53 19.45 -17.37
C ARG A 47 -4.15 20.04 -16.02
N PHE A 48 -4.89 19.68 -14.99
CA PHE A 48 -4.53 20.00 -13.62
C PHE A 48 -3.19 19.30 -13.35
N ASN A 49 -2.07 20.02 -13.48
CA ASN A 49 -0.73 19.58 -13.07
C ASN A 49 -0.60 19.60 -11.54
N GLY A 50 -1.67 19.24 -10.82
CA GLY A 50 -1.66 19.06 -9.38
C GLY A 50 -1.24 17.64 -9.04
N ALA A 51 -0.74 17.45 -7.83
CA ALA A 51 -0.50 16.11 -7.30
C ALA A 51 -1.79 15.26 -7.45
N PRO A 52 -1.67 13.96 -7.80
CA PRO A 52 -2.83 13.10 -7.97
C PRO A 52 -3.64 13.08 -6.67
N LYS A 53 -4.95 13.35 -6.78
CA LYS A 53 -5.85 13.34 -5.62
C LYS A 53 -6.01 11.91 -5.08
N PRO A 54 -6.11 11.74 -3.75
CA PRO A 54 -6.50 10.49 -3.13
C PRO A 54 -7.82 9.95 -3.70
N SER A 55 -7.94 8.62 -3.77
CA SER A 55 -9.14 7.94 -4.26
C SER A 55 -10.22 7.74 -3.18
N ASN A 56 -9.83 7.89 -1.93
CA ASN A 56 -10.65 7.84 -0.71
C ASN A 56 -10.44 9.11 0.12
N ASN A 57 -11.28 9.33 1.13
CA ASN A 57 -11.15 10.47 2.02
C ASN A 57 -10.63 10.03 3.40
N LYS A 58 -9.69 10.79 3.97
CA LYS A 58 -9.21 10.58 5.35
C LYS A 58 -10.33 10.70 6.39
N ASP A 59 -11.39 11.45 6.04
CA ASP A 59 -12.53 11.72 6.91
C ASP A 59 -13.60 10.62 6.82
N ASP A 60 -13.40 9.59 5.96
CA ASP A 60 -14.24 8.38 5.95
C ASP A 60 -14.13 7.58 7.27
N ILE A 61 -13.08 7.85 8.05
CA ILE A 61 -12.91 7.38 9.43
C ILE A 61 -12.88 8.63 10.33
N PRO A 62 -13.81 8.79 11.28
CA PRO A 62 -13.80 9.96 12.16
C PRO A 62 -12.50 10.01 12.96
N TYR A 63 -11.99 11.22 13.20
CA TYR A 63 -10.83 11.41 14.07
C TYR A 63 -11.31 11.73 15.48
N VAL A 64 -10.82 10.96 16.44
CA VAL A 64 -11.05 11.17 17.87
C VAL A 64 -9.69 11.17 18.54
N HIS A 65 -9.39 12.20 19.33
CA HIS A 65 -8.13 12.24 20.08
C HIS A 65 -7.99 10.98 20.93
N LEU A 66 -6.78 10.39 20.92
CA LEU A 66 -6.46 9.30 21.82
C LEU A 66 -6.52 9.83 23.26
N PRO A 67 -7.30 9.22 24.17
CA PRO A 67 -7.33 9.62 25.57
C PRO A 67 -5.93 9.56 26.21
N ASP A 68 -5.65 10.46 27.15
CA ASP A 68 -4.31 10.61 27.72
C ASP A 68 -3.82 9.39 28.52
N ASP A 69 -4.75 8.63 29.10
CA ASP A 69 -4.56 7.41 29.87
C ASP A 69 -4.51 6.14 29.00
N SER A 70 -4.80 6.24 27.70
CA SER A 70 -4.82 5.10 26.80
C SER A 70 -3.40 4.63 26.43
N PRO A 71 -3.18 3.30 26.26
CA PRO A 71 -1.92 2.78 25.77
C PRO A 71 -1.53 3.39 24.42
N ALA A 72 -0.37 4.07 24.39
CA ALA A 72 0.09 4.82 23.23
C ALA A 72 1.52 4.46 22.84
N ILE A 73 1.78 4.44 21.53
CA ILE A 73 3.14 4.52 20.99
C ILE A 73 3.45 6.00 20.81
N THR A 74 4.52 6.45 21.45
CA THR A 74 5.03 7.82 21.32
C THR A 74 6.03 7.88 20.17
N LEU A 75 5.76 8.74 19.20
CA LEU A 75 6.59 8.93 18.01
C LEU A 75 7.33 10.26 18.11
N ASN A 76 8.65 10.25 17.92
CA ASN A 76 9.45 11.47 17.90
C ASN A 76 9.27 12.21 16.57
N VAL A 77 8.84 13.47 16.64
CA VAL A 77 8.63 14.33 15.48
C VAL A 77 9.98 14.81 14.97
N SER A 78 10.44 14.23 13.85
CA SER A 78 11.59 14.70 13.09
C SER A 78 11.46 14.20 11.66
N SER A 79 11.79 15.05 10.68
CA SER A 79 11.80 14.69 9.25
C SER A 79 12.92 13.71 8.89
N GLU A 80 13.88 13.50 9.79
CA GLU A 80 14.92 12.48 9.73
C GLU A 80 14.47 11.15 10.36
N ASN A 81 13.54 11.20 11.31
CA ASN A 81 13.02 10.02 12.03
C ASN A 81 11.87 9.32 11.29
N ILE A 82 12.02 9.09 9.98
CA ILE A 82 11.01 8.42 9.17
C ILE A 82 11.60 7.29 8.33
N THR A 83 10.83 6.21 8.23
CA THR A 83 11.01 5.19 7.20
C THR A 83 9.80 5.25 6.28
N ALA A 84 9.96 5.98 5.19
CA ALA A 84 8.92 6.10 4.18
C ALA A 84 8.99 4.92 3.21
N PHE A 85 7.85 4.31 2.92
CA PHE A 85 7.76 3.18 2.02
C PHE A 85 6.60 3.32 1.03
N HIS A 86 6.80 2.79 -0.17
CA HIS A 86 5.79 2.65 -1.21
C HIS A 86 6.24 1.59 -2.23
N GLY A 87 5.39 1.27 -3.20
CA GLY A 87 5.75 0.41 -4.33
C GLY A 87 5.60 -1.08 -4.04
N PHE A 88 6.10 -1.91 -4.94
CA PHE A 88 6.02 -3.38 -4.83
C PHE A 88 7.24 -3.98 -4.14
N ASP A 89 8.37 -3.27 -4.15
CA ASP A 89 9.65 -3.80 -3.67
C ASP A 89 9.80 -3.67 -2.15
N SER A 90 9.03 -2.79 -1.52
CA SER A 90 9.12 -2.59 -0.08
C SER A 90 8.39 -3.70 0.68
N VAL A 91 9.13 -4.41 1.54
CA VAL A 91 8.62 -5.46 2.44
C VAL A 91 7.48 -4.97 3.36
N PHE A 92 7.40 -3.67 3.65
CA PHE A 92 6.33 -3.08 4.46
C PHE A 92 4.99 -3.01 3.72
N THR A 93 4.99 -3.11 2.40
CA THR A 93 3.76 -3.02 1.61
C THR A 93 3.01 -4.34 1.56
N THR A 94 1.69 -4.25 1.38
CA THR A 94 0.80 -5.40 1.23
C THR A 94 0.95 -6.06 -0.14
N LYS A 95 1.48 -5.31 -1.12
CA LYS A 95 1.72 -5.74 -2.49
C LYS A 95 3.07 -6.42 -2.70
N HIS A 96 3.96 -6.37 -1.72
CA HIS A 96 5.22 -7.09 -1.75
C HIS A 96 4.98 -8.57 -2.00
N ASN A 97 5.70 -9.10 -2.99
CA ASN A 97 5.57 -10.48 -3.43
C ASN A 97 6.16 -11.44 -2.39
N PHE A 98 5.32 -11.88 -1.47
CA PHE A 98 5.66 -12.86 -0.45
C PHE A 98 4.44 -13.76 -0.23
N PRO A 99 4.55 -15.08 -0.46
CA PRO A 99 3.44 -15.98 -0.26
C PRO A 99 3.07 -16.05 1.22
N VAL A 100 1.78 -15.87 1.52
CA VAL A 100 1.26 -15.92 2.89
C VAL A 100 0.31 -17.10 3.06
N LEU A 101 0.54 -17.90 4.09
CA LEU A 101 -0.34 -19.00 4.49
C LEU A 101 -1.40 -18.46 5.45
N ILE A 102 -2.67 -18.50 5.07
CA ILE A 102 -3.79 -18.05 5.89
C ILE A 102 -4.91 -19.06 5.73
N ASP A 103 -5.45 -19.56 6.85
CA ASP A 103 -6.55 -20.55 6.86
C ASP A 103 -6.29 -21.75 5.92
N ASN A 104 -5.07 -22.32 6.01
CA ASN A 104 -4.58 -23.46 5.20
C ASN A 104 -4.52 -23.22 3.68
N LYS A 105 -4.56 -21.96 3.25
CA LYS A 105 -4.40 -21.55 1.85
C LYS A 105 -3.20 -20.62 1.69
N ILE A 106 -2.43 -20.84 0.64
CA ILE A 106 -1.30 -20.00 0.27
C ILE A 106 -1.78 -18.97 -0.74
N TYR A 107 -1.64 -17.70 -0.37
CA TYR A 107 -1.92 -16.56 -1.23
C TYR A 107 -0.60 -15.94 -1.69
N GLY A 108 -0.52 -15.46 -2.94
CA GLY A 108 0.72 -14.88 -3.48
C GLY A 108 1.22 -13.61 -2.78
N SER A 109 0.33 -12.87 -2.10
CA SER A 109 0.68 -11.68 -1.31
C SER A 109 -0.46 -11.33 -0.33
N CYS A 110 -0.21 -10.38 0.59
CA CYS A 110 -1.27 -9.85 1.44
C CYS A 110 -2.37 -9.12 0.63
N ASP A 111 -2.00 -8.41 -0.45
CA ASP A 111 -2.97 -7.80 -1.36
C ASP A 111 -3.83 -8.87 -2.04
N HIS A 112 -3.24 -9.99 -2.47
CA HIS A 112 -3.99 -11.10 -3.06
C HIS A 112 -5.09 -11.61 -2.11
N TYR A 113 -4.74 -11.92 -0.86
CA TYR A 113 -5.72 -12.31 0.18
C TYR A 113 -6.80 -11.24 0.38
N TYR A 114 -6.38 -9.99 0.55
CA TYR A 114 -7.28 -8.86 0.80
C TYR A 114 -8.29 -8.66 -0.33
N GLN A 115 -7.85 -8.72 -1.58
CA GLN A 115 -8.75 -8.55 -2.73
C GLN A 115 -9.72 -9.72 -2.88
N ILE A 116 -9.31 -10.96 -2.57
CA ILE A 116 -10.22 -12.13 -2.57
C ILE A 116 -11.32 -11.94 -1.53
N CYS A 117 -10.95 -11.67 -0.27
CA CYS A 117 -11.93 -11.44 0.79
C CYS A 117 -12.87 -10.30 0.43
N LYS A 118 -12.35 -9.21 -0.13
CA LYS A 118 -13.14 -8.07 -0.59
C LYS A 118 -14.21 -8.47 -1.60
N VAL A 119 -13.81 -9.22 -2.64
CA VAL A 119 -14.75 -9.65 -3.68
C VAL A 119 -15.78 -10.62 -3.12
N THR A 120 -15.34 -11.62 -2.36
CA THR A 120 -16.24 -12.63 -1.78
C THR A 120 -17.25 -12.00 -0.82
N ASP A 121 -16.82 -11.10 0.06
CA ASP A 121 -17.72 -10.45 1.02
C ASP A 121 -18.73 -9.51 0.36
N LEU A 122 -18.31 -8.76 -0.68
CA LEU A 122 -19.16 -7.75 -1.31
C LEU A 122 -20.11 -8.34 -2.35
N THR A 123 -19.68 -9.39 -3.05
CA THR A 123 -20.43 -9.97 -4.19
C THR A 123 -21.04 -11.31 -3.86
N GLY A 124 -20.59 -12.00 -2.81
CA GLY A 124 -20.95 -13.39 -2.52
C GLY A 124 -20.31 -14.41 -3.47
N VAL A 125 -19.52 -13.97 -4.45
CA VAL A 125 -18.97 -14.82 -5.51
C VAL A 125 -17.49 -15.09 -5.28
N SER A 126 -17.10 -16.34 -5.50
CA SER A 126 -15.69 -16.74 -5.63
C SER A 126 -15.26 -16.61 -7.10
N SER A 127 -14.23 -15.82 -7.38
CA SER A 127 -13.78 -15.59 -8.76
C SER A 127 -12.56 -16.46 -9.10
N ASP A 128 -12.67 -17.32 -10.11
CA ASP A 128 -11.55 -18.14 -10.59
C ASP A 128 -10.35 -17.29 -11.05
N LYS A 129 -10.63 -16.13 -11.67
CA LYS A 129 -9.58 -15.18 -12.09
C LYS A 129 -8.81 -14.62 -10.92
N LEU A 130 -9.48 -14.37 -9.79
CA LEU A 130 -8.87 -13.81 -8.60
C LEU A 130 -8.25 -14.87 -7.70
N ASN A 131 -8.81 -16.08 -7.68
CA ASN A 131 -8.23 -17.25 -7.00
C ASN A 131 -7.09 -17.89 -7.79
N ARG A 132 -6.78 -17.38 -8.98
CA ARG A 132 -5.64 -17.83 -9.78
C ARG A 132 -4.35 -17.65 -8.99
N GLY A 133 -3.64 -18.75 -8.77
CA GLY A 133 -2.41 -18.78 -8.00
C GLY A 133 -2.59 -18.95 -6.48
N VAL A 134 -3.84 -19.05 -6.00
CA VAL A 134 -4.09 -19.56 -4.63
C VAL A 134 -3.84 -21.07 -4.64
N ARG A 135 -3.08 -21.53 -3.66
CA ARG A 135 -2.68 -22.92 -3.50
C ARG A 135 -3.13 -23.47 -2.16
N ASP A 136 -3.30 -24.77 -2.06
CA ASP A 136 -3.47 -25.45 -0.78
C ASP A 136 -2.14 -25.49 0.00
N GLU A 137 -2.17 -26.02 1.22
CA GLU A 137 -0.99 -26.19 2.08
C GLU A 137 0.11 -27.10 1.47
N ASN A 138 -0.24 -27.92 0.48
CA ASN A 138 0.69 -28.79 -0.25
C ASN A 138 1.20 -28.12 -1.54
N GLY A 139 0.88 -26.85 -1.75
CA GLY A 139 1.32 -26.07 -2.90
C GLY A 139 0.57 -26.40 -4.21
N LYS A 140 -0.47 -27.22 -4.17
CA LYS A 140 -1.29 -27.54 -5.35
C LYS A 140 -2.25 -26.38 -5.63
N PRO A 141 -2.40 -25.92 -6.88
CA PRO A 141 -3.39 -24.90 -7.22
C PRO A 141 -4.80 -25.36 -6.87
N ILE A 142 -5.59 -24.48 -6.23
CA ILE A 142 -7.00 -24.76 -5.92
C ILE A 142 -7.86 -24.66 -7.18
N VAL A 143 -7.52 -23.72 -8.06
CA VAL A 143 -8.15 -23.54 -9.36
C VAL A 143 -7.13 -23.89 -10.44
N GLU A 144 -7.36 -25.00 -11.14
CA GLU A 144 -6.59 -25.38 -12.32
C GLU A 144 -6.96 -24.40 -13.45
N THR A 145 -6.03 -23.54 -13.85
CA THR A 145 -6.27 -22.57 -14.94
C THR A 145 -5.27 -22.80 -16.05
N ILE A 146 -5.77 -22.98 -17.28
CA ILE A 146 -4.99 -23.42 -18.45
C ILE A 146 -4.51 -22.23 -19.32
N GLU A 147 -5.06 -21.02 -19.12
CA GLU A 147 -4.82 -19.90 -20.04
C GLU A 147 -3.98 -18.74 -19.48
N ASP A 148 -3.00 -18.33 -20.29
CA ASP A 148 -2.16 -17.13 -20.18
C ASP A 148 -2.98 -15.84 -20.37
N ALA A 149 -3.85 -15.53 -19.41
CA ALA A 149 -4.53 -14.24 -19.37
C ALA A 149 -3.59 -13.13 -18.88
N GLU A 150 -3.76 -11.93 -19.44
CA GLU A 150 -3.03 -10.70 -19.10
C GLU A 150 -2.75 -10.56 -17.59
N LYS A 151 -1.50 -10.24 -17.24
CA LYS A 151 -1.04 -9.98 -15.85
C LYS A 151 -1.64 -8.68 -15.30
N LYS A 152 -2.96 -8.66 -15.03
CA LYS A 152 -3.61 -7.60 -14.28
C LYS A 152 -3.33 -7.75 -12.79
N SER A 153 -3.10 -6.64 -12.10
CA SER A 153 -2.97 -6.66 -10.63
C SER A 153 -4.25 -7.17 -9.96
N HIS A 154 -4.13 -7.85 -8.81
CA HIS A 154 -5.30 -8.32 -8.03
C HIS A 154 -6.30 -7.18 -7.77
N SER A 155 -5.80 -5.99 -7.45
CA SER A 155 -6.65 -4.80 -7.24
C SER A 155 -7.43 -4.34 -8.48
N ALA A 156 -6.91 -4.57 -9.69
CA ALA A 156 -7.61 -4.25 -10.93
C ALA A 156 -8.69 -5.30 -11.23
N LEU A 157 -8.36 -6.58 -11.07
CA LEU A 157 -9.32 -7.68 -11.21
C LEU A 157 -10.50 -7.54 -10.24
N ALA A 158 -10.23 -7.25 -8.97
CA ALA A 158 -11.27 -7.03 -7.97
C ALA A 158 -12.18 -5.85 -8.34
N LYS A 159 -11.64 -4.76 -8.88
CA LYS A 159 -12.45 -3.62 -9.35
C LYS A 159 -13.37 -4.00 -10.49
N ASP A 160 -12.88 -4.77 -11.46
CA ASP A 160 -13.68 -5.22 -12.61
C ASP A 160 -14.86 -6.11 -12.13
N ILE A 161 -14.61 -7.03 -11.19
CA ILE A 161 -15.64 -7.93 -10.63
C ILE A 161 -16.68 -7.15 -9.82
N ILE A 162 -16.25 -6.26 -8.93
CA ILE A 162 -17.14 -5.43 -8.09
C ILE A 162 -18.01 -4.53 -8.97
N LYS A 163 -17.44 -3.97 -10.04
CA LYS A 163 -18.17 -3.15 -11.01
C LYS A 163 -19.21 -3.99 -11.77
N ALA A 164 -18.86 -5.19 -12.21
CA ALA A 164 -19.78 -6.10 -12.89
C ALA A 164 -20.95 -6.54 -11.97
N ALA A 165 -20.69 -6.67 -10.67
CA ALA A 165 -21.71 -6.97 -9.65
C ALA A 165 -22.55 -5.75 -9.23
N ASN A 166 -22.35 -4.57 -9.84
CA ASN A 166 -23.06 -3.32 -9.51
C ASN A 166 -23.00 -2.93 -8.02
N ILE A 167 -21.91 -3.24 -7.33
CA ILE A 167 -21.72 -2.83 -5.93
C ILE A 167 -21.35 -1.35 -5.90
N SER A 168 -22.08 -0.57 -5.10
CA SER A 168 -21.86 0.86 -4.97
C SER A 168 -20.54 1.19 -4.26
N LYS A 169 -20.03 2.40 -4.49
CA LYS A 169 -18.78 2.87 -3.88
C LYS A 169 -18.91 2.92 -2.36
N GLU A 170 -20.07 3.33 -1.85
CA GLU A 170 -20.34 3.46 -0.41
C GLU A 170 -20.19 2.12 0.31
N LYS A 171 -20.72 1.02 -0.26
CA LYS A 171 -20.55 -0.33 0.29
C LYS A 171 -19.08 -0.77 0.28
N VAL A 172 -18.33 -0.43 -0.77
CA VAL A 172 -16.90 -0.72 -0.86
C VAL A 172 -16.12 0.03 0.23
N ASP A 173 -16.47 1.29 0.46
CA ASP A 173 -15.82 2.16 1.44
C ASP A 173 -16.18 1.72 2.89
N GLU A 174 -17.44 1.36 3.14
CA GLU A 174 -17.89 0.76 4.41
C GLU A 174 -17.14 -0.54 4.71
N TRP A 175 -17.05 -1.45 3.73
CA TRP A 175 -16.29 -2.69 3.89
C TRP A 175 -14.81 -2.39 4.19
N ARG A 176 -14.19 -1.47 3.45
CA ARG A 176 -12.78 -1.07 3.66
C ARG A 176 -12.51 -0.58 5.07
N ASN A 177 -13.44 0.18 5.65
CA ASN A 177 -13.32 0.78 6.97
C ASN A 177 -13.74 -0.16 8.11
N SER A 178 -14.25 -1.34 7.79
CA SER A 178 -14.69 -2.37 8.74
C SER A 178 -13.94 -3.68 8.52
N LYS A 179 -14.55 -4.65 7.83
CA LYS A 179 -13.96 -5.96 7.54
C LYS A 179 -12.64 -5.88 6.79
N GLY A 180 -12.44 -4.85 5.96
CA GLY A 180 -11.17 -4.59 5.27
C GLY A 180 -10.02 -4.33 6.24
N LEU A 181 -10.27 -3.61 7.34
CA LEU A 181 -9.29 -3.36 8.39
C LEU A 181 -8.93 -4.67 9.12
N GLU A 182 -9.90 -5.53 9.38
CA GLU A 182 -9.65 -6.86 9.99
C GLU A 182 -8.84 -7.75 9.03
N THR A 183 -9.23 -7.77 7.75
CA THR A 183 -8.61 -8.57 6.68
C THR A 183 -7.14 -8.19 6.49
N ILE A 184 -6.83 -6.89 6.43
CA ILE A 184 -5.45 -6.44 6.21
C ILE A 184 -4.57 -6.72 7.42
N GLN A 185 -5.09 -6.58 8.64
CA GLN A 185 -4.36 -6.89 9.86
C GLN A 185 -4.10 -8.40 9.99
N LYS A 186 -5.07 -9.24 9.64
CA LYS A 186 -4.89 -10.70 9.58
C LYS A 186 -3.78 -11.07 8.59
N ALA A 187 -3.78 -10.45 7.39
CA ALA A 187 -2.77 -10.69 6.38
C ALA A 187 -1.36 -10.24 6.80
N LEU A 188 -1.25 -9.05 7.43
CA LEU A 188 0.02 -8.52 7.91
C LEU A 188 0.55 -9.30 9.10
N HIS A 189 -0.32 -9.73 10.02
CA HIS A 189 0.06 -10.59 11.13
C HIS A 189 0.62 -11.92 10.62
N ALA A 190 -0.06 -12.56 9.66
CA ALA A 190 0.44 -13.77 9.01
C ALA A 190 1.79 -13.52 8.32
N LYS A 191 1.94 -12.40 7.60
CA LYS A 191 3.23 -12.05 6.98
C LYS A 191 4.34 -11.87 8.01
N VAL A 192 4.06 -11.21 9.15
CA VAL A 192 5.04 -11.01 10.22
C VAL A 192 5.44 -12.34 10.89
N THR A 193 4.50 -13.27 11.09
CA THR A 193 4.81 -14.58 11.68
C THR A 193 5.63 -15.46 10.74
N GLN A 194 5.46 -15.29 9.42
CA GLN A 194 6.04 -16.14 8.38
C GLN A 194 7.32 -15.58 7.73
N SER A 195 7.48 -14.26 7.68
CA SER A 195 8.60 -13.60 6.99
C SER A 195 9.67 -13.12 7.97
N ALA A 196 10.83 -13.79 7.97
CA ALA A 196 12.01 -13.31 8.70
C ALA A 196 12.42 -11.90 8.23
N HIS A 197 12.41 -11.67 6.92
CA HIS A 197 12.79 -10.40 6.33
C HIS A 197 11.91 -9.22 6.78
N LEU A 198 10.58 -9.40 6.89
CA LEU A 198 9.71 -8.35 7.43
C LEU A 198 10.00 -8.09 8.91
N ARG A 199 10.25 -9.14 9.71
CA ARG A 199 10.58 -8.97 11.13
C ARG A 199 11.89 -8.22 11.32
N GLU A 200 12.91 -8.54 10.53
CA GLU A 200 14.20 -7.84 10.52
C GLU A 200 14.02 -6.38 10.12
N ALA A 201 13.35 -6.10 9.00
CA ALA A 201 13.09 -4.73 8.56
C ALA A 201 12.29 -3.91 9.59
N LEU A 202 11.33 -4.53 10.29
CA LEU A 202 10.60 -3.87 11.38
C LEU A 202 11.52 -3.58 12.58
N LYS A 203 12.40 -4.50 12.96
CA LYS A 203 13.39 -4.26 14.03
C LYS A 203 14.38 -3.17 13.65
N GLU A 204 14.94 -3.22 12.44
CA GLU A 204 15.90 -2.25 11.92
C GLU A 204 15.30 -0.84 11.77
N SER A 205 13.99 -0.74 11.57
CA SER A 205 13.32 0.56 11.54
C SER A 205 13.35 1.30 12.89
N GLY A 206 13.75 0.64 13.99
CA GLY A 206 13.92 1.26 15.30
C GLY A 206 12.70 2.04 15.75
N ASP A 207 12.91 3.30 16.14
CA ASP A 207 11.85 4.23 16.56
C ASP A 207 11.35 5.15 15.42
N ASN A 208 11.75 4.87 14.18
CA ASN A 208 11.31 5.65 13.04
C ASN A 208 9.80 5.56 12.87
N ILE A 209 9.21 6.66 12.41
CA ILE A 209 7.81 6.70 11.98
C ILE A 209 7.72 5.94 10.65
N LEU A 210 6.97 4.83 10.64
CA LEU A 210 6.70 4.09 9.41
C LEU A 210 5.58 4.80 8.64
N VAL A 211 5.89 5.28 7.43
CA VAL A 211 4.96 6.08 6.64
C VAL A 211 4.75 5.50 5.25
N HIS A 212 3.51 5.11 4.94
CA HIS A 212 3.13 4.68 3.61
C HIS A 212 2.92 5.90 2.71
N ALA A 213 3.94 6.26 1.94
CA ALA A 213 4.00 7.44 1.09
C ALA A 213 3.27 7.21 -0.24
N PHE A 214 1.94 7.11 -0.18
CA PHE A 214 1.10 6.84 -1.35
C PHE A 214 0.04 7.92 -1.55
N ALA A 215 0.22 8.74 -2.59
CA ALA A 215 -0.64 9.89 -2.90
C ALA A 215 -2.10 9.53 -3.21
N ARG A 216 -2.38 8.28 -3.60
CA ARG A 216 -3.74 7.87 -4.01
C ARG A 216 -4.57 7.26 -2.88
N ASP A 217 -4.03 7.16 -1.67
CA ASP A 217 -4.69 6.56 -0.51
C ASP A 217 -4.47 7.41 0.75
N SER A 218 -5.54 7.99 1.25
CA SER A 218 -5.60 8.81 2.46
C SER A 218 -6.04 8.05 3.71
N ILE A 219 -6.31 6.74 3.60
CA ILE A 219 -6.69 5.91 4.76
C ILE A 219 -5.50 5.04 5.19
N TYR A 220 -5.10 4.09 4.35
CA TYR A 220 -3.93 3.24 4.66
C TYR A 220 -2.62 3.94 4.31
N GLY A 221 -2.66 4.92 3.40
CA GLY A 221 -1.55 5.81 3.08
C GLY A 221 -1.65 7.18 3.74
N THR A 222 -0.65 8.00 3.48
CA THR A 222 -0.55 9.41 3.88
C THR A 222 -1.23 10.37 2.91
N GLY A 223 -1.78 9.89 1.80
CA GLY A 223 -2.39 10.73 0.76
C GLY A 223 -1.41 11.65 0.03
N CYS A 224 -0.09 11.54 0.28
CA CYS A 224 0.90 12.42 -0.32
C CYS A 224 2.27 11.74 -0.53
N THR A 225 3.24 12.51 -1.02
CA THR A 225 4.61 12.07 -1.32
C THR A 225 5.56 12.30 -0.15
N ILE A 226 6.73 11.66 -0.18
CA ILE A 226 7.77 11.78 0.87
C ILE A 226 8.14 13.25 1.17
N PRO A 227 8.38 14.13 0.18
CA PRO A 227 8.70 15.53 0.46
C PRO A 227 7.59 16.27 1.24
N ALA A 228 6.32 15.97 0.96
CA ALA A 228 5.19 16.57 1.67
C ALA A 228 5.11 16.08 3.12
N ILE A 229 5.42 14.81 3.37
CA ILE A 229 5.49 14.23 4.72
C ILE A 229 6.62 14.86 5.53
N LYS A 230 7.81 15.02 4.94
CA LYS A 230 8.94 15.68 5.60
C LYS A 230 8.62 17.12 5.97
N LYS A 231 8.05 17.89 5.03
CA LYS A 231 7.59 19.25 5.30
C LYS A 231 6.58 19.30 6.45
N TRP A 232 5.62 18.38 6.48
CA TRP A 232 4.64 18.29 7.57
C TRP A 232 5.31 18.07 8.94
N LEU A 233 6.33 17.22 9.03
CA LEU A 233 7.09 17.00 10.26
C LEU A 233 7.92 18.23 10.65
N ASP A 234 8.52 18.92 9.67
CA ASP A 234 9.25 20.17 9.92
C ASP A 234 8.32 21.26 10.46
N ASP A 235 7.11 21.36 9.92
CA ASP A 235 6.10 22.33 10.35
C ASP A 235 5.57 22.00 11.76
N LEU A 236 5.38 20.72 12.10
CA LEU A 236 5.07 20.29 13.47
C LEU A 236 6.20 20.63 14.46
N SER A 237 7.44 20.39 14.08
CA SER A 237 8.61 20.70 14.89
C SER A 237 8.73 22.21 15.15
N LYS A 238 8.54 23.05 14.12
CA LYS A 238 8.48 24.52 14.24
C LYS A 238 7.35 25.00 15.15
N ALA A 239 6.22 24.29 15.15
CA ALA A 239 5.10 24.55 16.06
C ALA A 239 5.35 24.07 17.51
N GLY A 240 6.52 23.50 17.80
CA GLY A 240 6.89 23.02 19.13
C GLY A 240 6.37 21.62 19.47
N VAL A 241 5.78 20.90 18.51
CA VAL A 241 5.30 19.53 18.71
C VAL A 241 6.48 18.57 18.65
N LYS A 242 6.84 18.00 19.81
CA LYS A 242 7.97 17.05 19.91
C LYS A 242 7.56 15.60 19.69
N HIS A 243 6.31 15.27 20.05
CA HIS A 243 5.82 13.89 20.04
C HIS A 243 4.42 13.79 19.45
N LEU A 244 4.17 12.70 18.73
CA LEU A 244 2.83 12.25 18.34
C LEU A 244 2.49 10.98 19.12
N LYS A 245 1.22 10.80 19.46
CA LYS A 245 0.72 9.57 20.07
C LYS A 245 -0.14 8.81 19.05
N ILE A 246 0.08 7.50 18.94
CA ILE A 246 -0.79 6.58 18.18
C ILE A 246 -1.24 5.43 19.09
N PRO A 247 -2.34 4.73 18.77
CA PRO A 247 -2.79 3.58 19.56
C PRO A 247 -1.73 2.48 19.62
N ALA A 248 -1.44 1.93 20.80
CA ALA A 248 -0.48 0.84 20.96
C ALA A 248 -1.08 -0.55 20.73
N THR A 249 -2.36 -0.73 21.03
CA THR A 249 -3.00 -2.05 21.01
C THR A 249 -3.28 -2.53 19.59
N PHE A 250 -2.71 -3.70 19.26
CA PHE A 250 -3.06 -4.48 18.07
C PHE A 250 -4.01 -5.62 18.45
N PRO A 251 -5.03 -5.93 17.62
CA PRO A 251 -5.39 -5.23 16.40
C PRO A 251 -6.17 -3.92 16.65
N LEU A 252 -6.11 -3.01 15.69
CA LEU A 252 -7.06 -1.92 15.55
C LEU A 252 -8.46 -2.46 15.25
N ASN A 253 -9.48 -1.79 15.79
CA ASN A 253 -10.89 -2.05 15.53
C ASN A 253 -11.59 -0.76 15.07
N LYS A 254 -12.91 -0.84 14.82
CA LYS A 254 -13.72 0.31 14.35
C LYS A 254 -13.63 1.55 15.25
N THR A 255 -13.34 1.37 16.54
CA THR A 255 -13.19 2.45 17.52
C THR A 255 -11.74 2.91 17.58
N THR A 256 -10.78 2.01 17.75
CA THR A 256 -9.38 2.39 17.97
C THR A 256 -8.70 2.96 16.73
N VAL A 257 -9.16 2.62 15.52
CA VAL A 257 -8.67 3.24 14.27
C VAL A 257 -8.99 4.74 14.19
N GLN A 258 -10.03 5.20 14.90
CA GLN A 258 -10.40 6.62 14.96
C GLN A 258 -9.35 7.47 15.67
N HIS A 259 -8.54 6.84 16.52
CA HIS A 259 -7.44 7.48 17.25
C HIS A 259 -6.13 7.56 16.45
N CYS A 260 -6.06 6.99 15.25
CA CYS A 260 -4.92 7.22 14.36
C CYS A 260 -4.91 8.71 13.93
N PRO A 261 -3.84 9.49 14.16
CA PRO A 261 -3.81 10.89 13.77
C PRO A 261 -3.73 11.06 12.25
N VAL A 262 -3.87 12.30 11.80
CA VAL A 262 -3.62 12.65 10.39
C VAL A 262 -2.11 12.83 10.19
N PHE A 263 -1.52 11.96 9.39
CA PHE A 263 -0.16 12.06 8.87
C PHE A 263 -0.19 12.82 7.54
N ALA A 264 0.13 14.12 7.61
CA ALA A 264 0.03 15.05 6.50
C ALA A 264 -1.38 15.14 5.88
N GLN A 265 -1.70 14.34 4.84
CA GLN A 265 -2.98 14.37 4.13
C GLN A 265 -3.84 13.11 4.33
N GLY A 266 -3.34 12.13 5.09
CA GLY A 266 -3.99 10.83 5.27
C GLY A 266 -3.83 10.29 6.68
N ARG A 267 -4.37 9.11 6.95
CA ARG A 267 -4.36 8.48 8.29
C ARG A 267 -3.19 7.52 8.50
N ASN A 268 -2.52 7.09 7.42
CA ASN A 268 -1.38 6.18 7.48
C ASN A 268 -1.66 4.92 8.33
N VAL A 269 -2.88 4.38 8.24
CA VAL A 269 -3.31 3.24 9.08
C VAL A 269 -2.39 2.03 8.89
N LEU A 270 -1.85 1.82 7.68
CA LEU A 270 -0.88 0.76 7.42
C LEU A 270 0.41 0.95 8.23
N GLY A 271 0.94 2.18 8.28
CA GLY A 271 2.11 2.50 9.09
C GLY A 271 1.86 2.30 10.58
N VAL A 272 0.68 2.67 11.08
CA VAL A 272 0.26 2.41 12.47
C VAL A 272 0.24 0.92 12.78
N ILE A 273 -0.41 0.10 11.95
CA ILE A 273 -0.46 -1.36 12.13
C ILE A 273 0.95 -1.95 12.19
N LEU A 274 1.85 -1.52 11.29
CA LEU A 274 3.23 -2.00 11.27
C LEU A 274 4.01 -1.58 12.51
N MET A 275 3.80 -0.37 13.04
CA MET A 275 4.43 0.08 14.29
C MET A 275 3.91 -0.69 15.51
N GLN A 276 2.63 -1.07 15.54
CA GLN A 276 2.10 -1.95 16.59
C GLN A 276 2.67 -3.37 16.48
N LEU A 277 2.76 -3.93 15.26
CA LEU A 277 3.40 -5.22 15.03
C LEU A 277 4.89 -5.20 15.40
N ARG A 278 5.60 -4.09 15.15
CA ARG A 278 6.97 -3.87 15.60
C ARG A 278 7.09 -3.99 17.12
N GLN A 279 6.19 -3.37 17.89
CA GLN A 279 6.18 -3.52 19.34
C GLN A 279 5.97 -4.97 19.78
N LYS A 280 5.01 -5.68 19.17
CA LYS A 280 4.79 -7.12 19.46
C LYS A 280 6.01 -7.98 19.14
N ILE A 281 6.77 -7.65 18.10
CA ILE A 281 8.04 -8.33 17.79
C ILE A 281 9.05 -8.07 18.91
N SER A 282 9.20 -6.82 19.33
CA SER A 282 10.14 -6.43 20.38
C SER A 282 9.79 -7.02 21.75
N SER A 283 8.51 -7.20 22.06
CA SER A 283 8.06 -7.87 23.29
C SER A 283 8.06 -9.40 23.22
N GLY A 284 8.41 -9.99 22.08
CA GLY A 284 8.43 -11.46 21.91
C GLY A 284 7.05 -12.10 21.79
N GLU A 285 5.99 -11.32 21.52
CA GLU A 285 4.61 -11.79 21.40
C GLU A 285 4.26 -12.38 20.02
N ILE A 286 5.20 -12.38 19.08
CA ILE A 286 5.01 -12.94 17.73
C ILE A 286 5.51 -14.40 17.71
N GLN A 287 4.58 -15.32 17.55
CA GLN A 287 4.90 -16.72 17.27
C GLN A 287 5.39 -16.89 15.82
N VAL A 288 6.63 -17.34 15.65
CA VAL A 288 7.20 -17.60 14.33
C VAL A 288 6.63 -18.90 13.75
N VAL A 289 6.23 -18.85 12.48
CA VAL A 289 5.76 -20.00 11.72
C VAL A 289 6.84 -20.41 10.73
N ASP A 290 7.24 -21.68 10.76
CA ASP A 290 8.17 -22.23 9.77
C ASP A 290 7.46 -22.44 8.43
N MET A 291 7.96 -21.75 7.40
CA MET A 291 7.45 -21.81 6.03
C MET A 291 8.27 -22.72 5.12
N SER A 292 9.28 -23.42 5.64
CA SER A 292 10.20 -24.25 4.84
C SER A 292 9.47 -25.30 4.00
N ARG A 293 8.50 -26.01 4.60
CA ARG A 293 7.65 -26.98 3.88
C ARG A 293 6.88 -26.32 2.74
N ILE A 294 6.30 -25.14 2.99
CA ILE A 294 5.53 -24.39 2.01
C ILE A 294 6.42 -23.94 0.84
N PHE A 295 7.58 -23.36 1.13
CA PHE A 295 8.51 -22.94 0.09
C PHE A 295 9.02 -24.11 -0.75
N ASN A 296 9.29 -25.27 -0.13
CA ASN A 296 9.66 -26.47 -0.84
C ASN A 296 8.53 -26.95 -1.77
N ALA A 297 7.28 -27.00 -1.27
CA ALA A 297 6.12 -27.37 -2.07
C ALA A 297 5.91 -26.42 -3.28
N LEU A 298 6.07 -25.11 -3.07
CA LEU A 298 5.98 -24.12 -4.14
C LEU A 298 7.09 -24.26 -5.19
N ARG A 299 8.31 -24.68 -4.79
CA ARG A 299 9.41 -24.93 -5.74
C ARG A 299 9.15 -26.16 -6.59
N VAL A 300 8.76 -27.28 -5.96
CA VAL A 300 8.50 -28.56 -6.67
C VAL A 300 7.42 -28.38 -7.73
N ASN A 301 6.33 -27.67 -7.40
CA ASN A 301 5.21 -27.47 -8.33
C ASN A 301 5.45 -26.37 -9.37
N ASN A 302 6.57 -25.64 -9.30
CA ASN A 302 6.96 -24.62 -10.28
C ASN A 302 8.19 -25.05 -11.11
N ALA A 303 8.76 -26.24 -10.87
CA ALA A 303 9.82 -26.77 -11.70
C ALA A 303 9.26 -27.05 -13.11
N PRO A 304 9.86 -26.51 -14.18
CA PRO A 304 9.54 -26.99 -15.52
C PRO A 304 9.88 -28.49 -15.55
N ALA A 305 8.94 -29.31 -16.01
CA ALA A 305 9.23 -30.68 -16.37
C ALA A 305 10.16 -30.65 -17.59
N GLU A 306 11.46 -30.45 -17.37
CA GLU A 306 12.43 -30.81 -18.39
C GLU A 306 12.42 -32.34 -18.50
N PRO A 307 12.25 -32.90 -19.71
CA PRO A 307 12.49 -34.31 -19.91
C PRO A 307 13.97 -34.53 -19.63
N MET A 308 14.30 -35.30 -18.58
CA MET A 308 15.62 -35.89 -18.52
C MET A 308 15.75 -36.76 -19.76
N ASP A 309 16.53 -36.27 -20.72
CA ASP A 309 16.99 -37.06 -21.85
C ASP A 309 17.86 -38.18 -21.27
N THR A 310 17.22 -39.32 -21.02
CA THR A 310 17.87 -40.56 -20.65
C THR A 310 18.45 -41.20 -21.90
N SER A 311 19.40 -40.55 -22.56
CA SER A 311 20.26 -41.21 -23.53
C SER A 311 21.56 -41.61 -22.82
N SER A 312 21.53 -42.77 -22.19
CA SER A 312 22.71 -43.43 -21.65
C SER A 312 23.37 -44.32 -22.71
N LYS A 313 24.70 -44.23 -22.79
CA LYS A 313 25.70 -45.25 -23.20
C LYS A 313 26.01 -45.45 -24.69
N PHE A 314 27.23 -45.05 -25.07
CA PHE A 314 28.34 -45.87 -25.63
C PHE A 314 29.63 -45.10 -25.26
N GLY A 315 30.71 -45.60 -24.66
CA GLY A 315 31.34 -46.92 -24.66
C GLY A 315 32.68 -46.83 -25.43
N PHE A 316 33.79 -47.26 -24.80
CA PHE A 316 35.21 -47.32 -25.25
C PHE A 316 36.07 -46.09 -24.90
N ILE A 317 36.96 -46.13 -23.88
CA ILE A 317 38.21 -46.89 -23.64
C ILE A 317 39.40 -46.41 -24.50
N SER A 318 40.51 -46.17 -23.77
CA SER A 318 41.92 -45.84 -24.05
C SER A 318 42.46 -46.06 -25.48
N ASP A 319 43.47 -45.32 -25.97
CA ASP A 319 44.87 -45.35 -25.49
C ASP A 319 45.82 -44.44 -26.32
N THR A 320 46.95 -44.08 -25.69
CA THR A 320 48.31 -43.84 -26.27
C THR A 320 48.67 -42.67 -27.21
N LYS A 321 49.60 -41.85 -26.69
CA LYS A 321 50.91 -41.41 -27.24
C LYS A 321 51.03 -40.66 -28.59
N SER A 322 51.62 -39.46 -28.44
CA SER A 322 52.87 -38.96 -29.08
C SER A 322 52.84 -38.12 -30.37
N ILE A 323 53.54 -36.96 -30.25
CA ILE A 323 54.45 -36.28 -31.20
C ILE A 323 53.86 -35.60 -32.44
N GLY A 324 54.25 -34.33 -32.66
CA GLY A 324 54.47 -33.80 -34.01
C GLY A 324 54.13 -32.33 -34.23
N THR A 325 55.16 -31.49 -34.23
CA THR A 325 55.23 -30.12 -34.78
C THR A 325 54.71 -29.97 -36.21
N PHE A 326 54.05 -28.84 -36.50
CA PHE A 326 54.53 -27.75 -37.37
C PHE A 326 53.80 -26.46 -37.02
#